data_AF-A0A9Q3KBI7-F1
#
_entry.id   AF-A0A9Q3KBI7-F1
#
_cell.length_a   1.000
_cell.length_b   1.000
_cell.length_c   1.000
_cell.angle_alpha   90.00
_cell.angle_beta   90.00
_cell.angle_gamma   90.00
#
_symmetry.space_group_name_H-M   'P 1'
#
loop_
_entity.id
_entity.type
_entity.pdbx_description
1 polymer ?
#
loop_
_entity_poly.entity_id
_entity_poly.type
_entity_poly.pdbx_seq_one_letter_code
_entity_poly.pdbx_strand_id
1 'polypeptide(L)'
;MYTLRSNMAHNQIEIGCDRSGTPNPNKSPFKTVTSRKLDSPFRLYARKYAKSTTWTLKVKNPEHSHDATGNIMAHPAFRRLNEQETSQIA
;
A
#
# COMPACT_ATOMS: atom_id res chain seq x y z
N MET A 1 -0.27 -1.27 5.07
CA MET A 1 0.74 -1.79 4.11
C MET A 1 0.81 -0.81 2.94
N TYR A 2 1.69 -1.00 1.96
CA TYR A 2 1.79 -0.10 0.81
C TYR A 2 1.84 -0.86 -0.51
N THR A 3 1.40 -0.21 -1.59
CA THR A 3 1.59 -0.64 -2.97
C THR A 3 2.75 0.13 -3.58
N LEU A 4 3.56 -0.53 -4.42
CA LEU A 4 4.64 0.11 -5.15
C LEU A 4 4.36 0.09 -6.65
N ARG A 5 4.53 1.23 -7.31
CA ARG A 5 4.49 1.38 -8.77
C ARG A 5 5.79 2.04 -9.20
N SER A 6 6.54 1.41 -10.09
CA SER A 6 7.78 1.96 -10.63
C SER A 6 7.56 2.50 -12.04
N ASN A 7 8.18 3.64 -12.32
CA ASN A 7 8.33 4.18 -13.67
C ASN A 7 9.84 4.36 -13.92
N MET A 8 10.44 3.31 -14.49
CA MET A 8 11.89 3.24 -14.70
C MET A 8 12.39 4.27 -15.71
N ALA A 9 11.58 4.61 -16.73
CA ALA A 9 11.96 5.61 -17.73
C ALA A 9 12.20 7.00 -17.11
N HIS A 10 11.54 7.31 -16.00
CA HIS A 10 11.66 8.59 -15.31
C HIS A 10 12.43 8.50 -13.98
N ASN A 11 13.01 7.35 -13.64
CA ASN A 11 13.61 7.07 -12.33
C ASN A 11 12.68 7.43 -11.17
N GLN A 12 11.40 7.08 -11.31
CA GLN A 12 10.33 7.44 -10.38
C GLN A 12 9.70 6.20 -9.75
N ILE A 13 9.30 6.34 -8.50
CA ILE A 13 8.54 5.35 -7.74
C ILE A 13 7.36 6.07 -7.10
N GLU A 14 6.18 5.50 -7.24
CA GLU A 14 4.98 5.89 -6.51
C GLU A 14 4.66 4.80 -5.49
N ILE A 15 4.60 5.19 -4.22
CA ILE A 15 4.19 4.36 -3.10
C ILE A 15 2.78 4.82 -2.71
N GLY A 16 1.84 3.89 -2.64
CA GLY A 16 0.44 4.16 -2.31
C GLY A 16 -0.05 3.32 -1.14
N CYS A 17 -1.20 3.66 -0.57
CA CYS A 17 -1.84 2.81 0.44
C CYS A 17 -2.31 1.48 -0.19
N ASP A 18 -2.16 0.35 0.52
CA ASP A 18 -2.67 -0.95 0.05
C ASP A 18 -4.19 -0.98 -0.15
N ARG A 19 -4.91 -0.12 0.58
CA ARG A 19 -6.36 0.11 0.44
C ARG A 19 -6.74 1.10 -0.67
N SER A 20 -5.77 1.63 -1.43
CA SER A 20 -6.04 2.52 -2.57
C SER A 20 -6.63 1.80 -3.78
N GLY A 21 -7.58 2.41 -4.47
CA GLY A 21 -8.31 1.85 -5.60
C GLY A 21 -9.81 1.70 -5.34
N THR A 22 -10.58 1.52 -6.42
CA THR A 22 -12.04 1.48 -6.34
C THR A 22 -12.53 0.12 -5.80
N PRO A 23 -13.46 0.12 -4.83
CA PRO A 23 -14.20 -1.08 -4.49
C PRO A 23 -14.88 -1.65 -5.75
N ASN A 24 -14.85 -2.96 -5.96
CA ASN A 24 -15.60 -3.57 -7.07
C ASN A 24 -17.10 -3.48 -6.77
N PRO A 25 -17.90 -2.76 -7.59
CA PRO A 25 -19.33 -2.59 -7.37
C PRO A 25 -20.13 -3.86 -7.72
N ASN A 26 -19.61 -4.72 -8.61
CA ASN A 26 -20.31 -5.91 -9.12
C ASN A 26 -20.04 -7.19 -8.32
N LYS A 27 -19.80 -7.08 -7.00
CA LYS A 27 -19.60 -8.27 -6.18
C LYS A 27 -20.92 -9.00 -5.99
N SER A 28 -20.95 -10.27 -6.39
CA SER A 28 -21.99 -11.22 -5.99
C SER A 28 -22.08 -11.25 -4.46
N PRO A 29 -23.30 -11.24 -3.87
CA PRO A 29 -23.51 -11.31 -2.42
C PRO A 29 -22.93 -12.60 -1.80
N PHE A 30 -22.58 -13.59 -2.62
CA PHE A 30 -22.02 -14.88 -2.19
C PHE A 30 -20.48 -14.90 -2.11
N LYS A 31 -19.77 -13.84 -2.53
CA LYS A 31 -18.30 -13.77 -2.39
C LYS A 31 -17.93 -13.06 -1.09
N THR A 32 -17.57 -13.85 -0.08
CA THR A 32 -17.06 -13.43 1.25
C THR A 32 -15.69 -12.73 1.21
N VAL A 33 -15.11 -12.50 0.03
CA VAL A 33 -13.88 -11.71 -0.12
C VAL A 33 -14.26 -10.25 -0.32
N THR A 34 -14.50 -9.57 0.79
CA THR A 34 -14.66 -8.11 0.82
C THR A 34 -13.38 -7.47 0.26
N SER A 35 -13.44 -6.90 -0.95
CA SER A 35 -12.40 -5.95 -1.39
C SER A 35 -12.24 -4.89 -0.31
N ARG A 36 -11.04 -4.84 0.31
CA ARG A 36 -10.65 -3.89 1.36
C ARG A 36 -10.23 -2.53 0.79
N LYS A 37 -10.50 -2.32 -0.49
CA LYS A 37 -10.21 -1.08 -1.19
C LYS A 37 -11.21 -0.02 -0.71
N LEU A 38 -10.68 1.11 -0.24
CA LEU A 38 -11.44 2.24 0.31
C LEU A 38 -11.12 3.54 -0.44
N ASP A 39 -10.56 3.41 -1.65
CA ASP A 39 -10.12 4.52 -2.49
C ASP A 39 -9.23 5.54 -1.77
N SER A 40 -8.34 5.05 -0.89
CA SER A 40 -7.43 5.93 -0.14
C SER A 40 -6.57 6.77 -1.10
N PRO A 41 -6.58 8.11 -0.98
CA PRO A 41 -5.93 9.01 -1.94
C PRO A 41 -4.42 9.19 -1.68
N PHE A 42 -3.92 8.69 -0.55
CA PHE A 42 -2.51 8.76 -0.16
C PHE A 42 -1.54 8.27 -1.23
N ARG A 43 -0.57 9.14 -1.55
CA ARG A 43 0.56 8.85 -2.46
C ARG A 43 1.86 9.48 -1.95
N LEU A 44 2.92 8.70 -1.96
CA LEU A 44 4.30 9.15 -1.79
C LEU A 44 5.05 8.96 -3.10
N TYR A 45 5.58 10.05 -3.65
CA TYR A 45 6.38 10.04 -4.86
C TYR A 45 7.85 10.14 -4.51
N ALA A 46 8.66 9.22 -5.02
CA ALA A 46 10.10 9.27 -4.93
C ALA A 46 10.68 9.39 -6.34
N ARG A 47 11.65 10.29 -6.54
CA ARG A 47 12.39 10.43 -7.79
C ARG A 47 13.89 10.44 -7.50
N LYS A 48 14.63 9.57 -8.17
CA LYS A 48 16.11 9.61 -8.13
C LYS A 48 16.63 10.58 -9.17
N TYR A 49 17.59 11.41 -8.79
CA TYR A 49 18.32 12.22 -9.75
C TYR A 49 19.29 11.33 -10.55
N ALA A 50 19.15 11.30 -11.88
CA ALA A 50 19.85 10.33 -12.73
C ALA A 50 21.38 10.31 -12.58
N LYS A 51 21.99 11.45 -12.22
CA LYS A 51 23.44 11.61 -12.10
C LYS A 51 23.94 11.68 -10.65
N SER A 52 23.08 11.43 -9.66
CA SER A 52 23.47 11.49 -8.24
C SER A 52 22.88 10.34 -7.43
N THR A 53 23.35 10.19 -6.20
CA THR A 53 22.79 9.25 -5.22
C THR A 53 21.56 9.83 -4.49
N THR A 54 21.20 11.08 -4.79
CA THR A 54 20.13 11.81 -4.11
C THR A 54 18.74 11.44 -4.63
N TRP A 55 17.79 11.42 -3.71
CA TRP A 55 16.37 11.21 -3.97
C TRP A 55 15.54 12.41 -3.49
N THR A 56 14.52 12.76 -4.27
CA THR A 56 13.47 13.68 -3.82
C THR A 56 12.24 12.87 -3.46
N LEU A 57 11.72 13.10 -2.25
CA LEU A 57 10.47 12.52 -1.78
C LEU A 57 9.40 13.62 -1.68
N LYS A 58 8.21 13.36 -2.22
CA LYS A 58 7.07 14.26 -2.15
C LYS A 58 5.82 13.50 -1.74
N VAL A 59 5.23 13.89 -0.62
CA VAL A 59 3.89 13.42 -0.23
C VAL A 59 2.84 14.19 -1.05
N LYS A 60 1.89 13.48 -1.63
CA LYS A 60 0.67 14.05 -2.23
C LYS A 60 -0.54 13.41 -1.55
N ASN A 61 -1.52 14.24 -1.22
CA ASN A 61 -2.73 13.83 -0.49
C ASN A 61 -2.37 13.08 0.80
N PRO A 62 -1.87 13.76 1.84
CA PRO A 62 -1.39 13.10 3.05
C PRO A 62 -2.47 12.29 3.78
N GLU A 63 -3.75 12.60 3.51
CA GLU A 63 -4.90 11.98 4.16
C GLU A 63 -5.18 10.54 3.69
N HIS A 64 -5.63 9.73 4.63
CA HIS A 64 -6.16 8.38 4.39
C HIS A 64 -7.68 8.39 4.56
N SER A 65 -8.37 7.56 3.77
CA SER A 65 -9.82 7.34 3.93
C SER A 65 -10.15 6.34 5.05
N HIS A 66 -9.18 5.99 5.89
CA HIS A 66 -9.31 5.03 6.96
C HIS A 66 -8.25 5.27 8.04
N ASP A 67 -8.53 4.82 9.24
CA ASP A 67 -7.57 4.88 10.34
C ASP A 67 -6.39 3.95 10.12
N ALA A 68 -5.26 4.29 10.74
CA ALA A 68 -4.14 3.38 10.85
C ALA A 68 -4.58 2.10 11.58
N THR A 69 -4.21 0.94 11.04
CA THR A 69 -4.52 -0.33 11.69
C THR A 69 -3.64 -0.47 12.95
N GLY A 70 -4.25 -0.57 14.13
CA GLY A 70 -3.52 -0.81 15.39
C GLY A 70 -2.95 -2.23 15.54
N ASN A 71 -3.47 -3.20 14.76
CA ASN A 71 -2.99 -4.58 14.73
C ASN A 71 -2.51 -4.97 13.33
N ILE A 72 -1.20 -4.93 13.09
CA ILE A 72 -0.61 -5.29 11.79
C ILE A 72 -0.89 -6.75 11.40
N MET A 73 -1.03 -7.66 12.37
CA MET A 73 -1.29 -9.08 12.15
C MET A 73 -2.65 -9.35 11.50
N ALA A 74 -3.60 -8.42 11.66
CA ALA A 74 -4.88 -8.47 10.97
C ALA A 74 -4.76 -8.23 9.45
N HIS A 75 -3.59 -7.79 8.96
CA HIS A 75 -3.37 -7.59 7.53
C HIS A 75 -3.08 -8.93 6.83
N PRO A 76 -3.75 -9.27 5.70
CA PRO A 76 -3.63 -10.56 5.01
C PRO A 76 -2.24 -10.95 4.55
N ALA A 77 -1.33 -9.99 4.39
CA ALA A 77 0.08 -10.31 4.13
C ALA A 77 0.69 -11.12 5.28
N PHE A 78 0.29 -10.85 6.53
CA PHE A 78 0.76 -11.59 7.70
C PHE A 78 -0.06 -12.84 8.00
N ARG A 79 -1.28 -12.96 7.45
CA ARG A 79 -2.11 -14.18 7.57
C ARG A 79 -1.46 -15.43 6.95
N ARG A 80 -0.48 -15.25 6.06
CA ARG A 80 0.21 -16.35 5.38
C ARG A 80 1.47 -16.82 6.11
N LEU A 81 1.83 -16.15 7.20
CA LEU A 81 3.06 -16.42 7.94
C LEU A 81 2.83 -17.55 8.93
N ASN A 82 3.83 -18.42 9.07
CA ASN A 82 3.84 -19.48 10.08
C ASN A 82 4.24 -18.92 11.46
N GLU A 83 4.20 -19.75 12.50
CA GLU A 83 4.49 -19.33 13.89
C GLU A 83 5.93 -18.80 14.07
N GLN A 84 6.91 -19.40 13.38
CA GLN A 84 8.31 -18.95 13.44
C GLN A 84 8.50 -17.59 12.74
N GLU A 85 7.84 -17.39 11.60
CA GLU A 85 7.85 -16.11 10.88
C GLU A 85 7.11 -15.04 11.69
N THR A 86 5.97 -15.39 12.30
CA THR A 86 5.18 -14.50 13.15
C THR A 86 5.94 -14.01 14.38
N SER A 87 6.80 -14.86 14.97
CA SER A 87 7.61 -14.51 16.13
C SER A 87 8.72 -13.47 15.83
N GLN A 88 9.04 -13.21 14.55
CA GLN A 88 10.06 -12.25 14.13
C GLN A 88 9.51 -10.86 13.78
N ILE A 89 8.19 -10.69 13.83
CA ILE A 89 7.46 -9.46 13.43
C ILE A 89 6.57 -8.93 14.54
N ALA A 90 6.48 -9.64 15.67
CA ALA A 90 5.71 -9.28 16.86
C ALA A 90 6.49 -8.30 17.76
#